data_AF-A0A7S1AFS3-F1
#
_entry.id   AF-A0A7S1AFS3-F1
#
_cell.length_a   1.000
_cell.length_b   1.000
_cell.length_c   1.000
_cell.angle_alpha   90.00
_cell.angle_beta   90.00
_cell.angle_gamma   90.00
#
_symmetry.space_group_name_H-M   'P 1'
#
loop_
_entity.id
_entity.type
_entity.pdbx_description
1 polymer ?
#
loop_
_entity_poly.entity_id
_entity_poly.type
_entity_poly.pdbx_seq_one_letter_code
_entity_poly.pdbx_strand_id
1 'polypeptide(L)'
;FSLARWYQERSLTTKLKSLSGGGGPEAKRKFLTECVTEDLQLPSPGENARFATHSHGVSPLTVTYVGDRQPFYMACTVEVPSVSGQGPPRQCFKKAARVGGSWQCSGGHMCEAVARYLLRCRVSDPTMSGFWVNAFDQEAEALFGVPATEFARWWELQDAGDIAAVEEVRRLTRESLFRRWDVRLRSKREAWEGQERVKVTLASCAEIDHVAQGRQMLSAIWQSLGVDAGVGGA
;
A
#
# COMPACT_ATOMS: atom_id res chain seq x y z
N PHE A 1 8.72 -11.50 -46.03
CA PHE A 1 9.31 -11.35 -44.69
C PHE A 1 9.04 -12.62 -43.90
N SER A 2 10.06 -13.42 -43.59
CA SER A 2 9.91 -14.66 -42.80
C SER A 2 10.47 -14.43 -41.40
N LEU A 3 9.62 -14.57 -40.38
CA LEU A 3 10.02 -14.49 -38.98
C LEU A 3 11.12 -15.51 -38.66
N ALA A 4 11.06 -16.69 -39.28
CA ALA A 4 12.06 -17.75 -39.10
C ALA A 4 13.45 -17.31 -39.56
N ARG A 5 13.53 -16.65 -40.72
CA ARG A 5 14.79 -16.12 -41.25
C ARG A 5 15.35 -14.99 -40.37
N TRP A 6 14.49 -14.08 -39.92
CA TRP A 6 14.90 -13.00 -39.01
C TRP A 6 15.41 -13.53 -37.67
N TYR A 7 14.75 -14.55 -37.10
CA TYR A 7 15.17 -15.16 -35.84
C TYR A 7 16.53 -15.84 -35.98
N GLN A 8 16.76 -16.61 -37.04
CA GLN A 8 18.04 -17.29 -37.28
C GLN A 8 19.19 -16.30 -37.50
N GLU A 9 18.95 -15.20 -38.22
CA GLU A 9 19.99 -14.22 -38.57
C GLU A 9 20.27 -13.19 -37.45
N ARG A 10 19.29 -12.87 -36.59
CA ARG A 10 19.37 -11.69 -35.69
C ARG A 10 18.93 -11.91 -34.23
N SER A 11 18.45 -13.09 -33.84
CA SER A 11 17.97 -13.32 -32.46
C SER A 11 19.07 -13.21 -31.40
N LEU A 12 20.28 -13.70 -31.70
CA LEU A 12 21.41 -13.73 -30.77
C LEU A 12 22.05 -12.35 -30.52
N THR A 13 21.83 -11.40 -31.43
CA THR A 13 22.40 -10.04 -31.36
C THR A 13 21.39 -8.99 -30.90
N THR A 14 20.10 -9.32 -30.95
CA THR A 14 19.03 -8.39 -30.58
C THR A 14 18.68 -8.54 -29.10
N LYS A 15 18.97 -7.51 -28.30
CA LYS A 15 18.49 -7.45 -26.91
C LYS A 15 16.96 -7.32 -26.91
N LEU A 16 16.28 -8.42 -26.63
CA LEU A 16 14.83 -8.42 -26.46
C LEU A 16 14.46 -7.74 -25.15
N LYS A 17 13.50 -6.82 -25.20
CA LYS A 17 12.93 -6.21 -24.02
C LYS A 17 12.00 -7.22 -23.37
N SER A 18 12.32 -7.65 -22.15
CA SER A 18 11.38 -8.44 -21.36
C SER A 18 10.08 -7.64 -21.18
N LEU A 19 8.95 -8.27 -21.52
CA LEU A 19 7.62 -7.75 -21.22
C LEU A 19 7.21 -8.04 -19.77
N SER A 20 8.14 -8.44 -18.90
CA SER A 20 7.92 -8.56 -17.47
C SER A 20 7.80 -7.17 -16.80
N GLY A 21 6.83 -6.37 -17.24
CA GLY A 21 6.18 -5.39 -16.38
C GLY A 21 5.27 -6.18 -15.46
N GLY A 22 5.53 -6.15 -14.15
CA GLY A 22 4.78 -6.92 -13.17
C GLY A 22 3.27 -6.66 -13.26
N GLY A 23 2.53 -7.70 -13.61
CA GLY A 23 1.07 -7.68 -13.68
C GLY A 23 0.61 -8.66 -14.75
N GLY A 24 0.13 -9.82 -14.32
CA GLY A 24 -0.73 -10.65 -15.18
C GLY A 24 -1.98 -9.86 -15.61
N PRO A 25 -2.92 -10.49 -16.33
CA PRO A 25 -4.19 -9.84 -16.70
C PRO A 25 -4.78 -9.14 -15.47
N GLU A 26 -5.32 -7.93 -15.66
CA GLU A 26 -5.95 -7.12 -14.61
C GLU A 26 -6.89 -8.02 -13.82
N ALA A 27 -6.43 -8.45 -12.64
CA ALA A 27 -7.14 -9.45 -11.87
C ALA A 27 -8.51 -8.86 -11.55
N LYS A 28 -9.58 -9.61 -11.86
CA LYS A 28 -10.96 -9.24 -11.52
C LYS A 28 -10.96 -8.70 -10.09
N ARG A 29 -11.41 -7.45 -9.93
CA ARG A 29 -11.49 -6.81 -8.60
C ARG A 29 -12.32 -7.69 -7.68
N LYS A 30 -11.79 -7.94 -6.49
CA LYS A 30 -12.39 -8.79 -5.47
C LYS A 30 -12.98 -7.96 -4.36
N PHE A 31 -13.94 -8.52 -3.64
CA PHE A 31 -14.37 -7.99 -2.36
C PHE A 31 -13.46 -8.50 -1.23
N LEU A 32 -13.49 -7.81 -0.09
CA LEU A 32 -12.66 -8.14 1.05
C LEU A 32 -12.89 -9.56 1.56
N THR A 33 -14.14 -10.05 1.53
CA THR A 33 -14.45 -11.44 1.92
C THR A 33 -13.71 -12.46 1.06
N GLU A 34 -13.63 -12.24 -0.25
CA GLU A 34 -12.89 -13.13 -1.17
C GLU A 34 -11.39 -13.10 -0.85
N CYS A 35 -10.83 -11.91 -0.59
CA CYS A 35 -9.42 -11.78 -0.17
C CYS A 35 -9.13 -12.54 1.12
N VAL A 36 -10.01 -12.44 2.12
CA VAL A 36 -9.86 -13.17 3.39
C VAL A 36 -9.92 -14.68 3.16
N THR A 37 -10.82 -15.17 2.30
CA THR A 37 -10.89 -16.60 1.95
C THR A 37 -9.61 -17.09 1.28
N GLU A 38 -9.05 -16.32 0.35
CA GLU A 38 -7.78 -16.66 -0.30
C GLU A 38 -6.61 -16.63 0.68
N ASP A 39 -6.59 -15.67 1.60
CA ASP A 39 -5.54 -15.52 2.61
C ASP A 39 -5.46 -16.67 3.62
N LEU A 40 -6.50 -17.53 3.70
CA LEU A 40 -6.42 -18.79 4.45
C LEU A 40 -5.33 -19.72 3.91
N GLN A 41 -5.02 -19.62 2.61
CA GLN A 41 -4.00 -20.42 1.92
C GLN A 41 -2.58 -19.83 2.07
N LEU A 42 -2.42 -18.69 2.76
CA LEU A 42 -1.09 -18.13 3.00
C LEU A 42 -0.24 -19.12 3.83
N PRO A 43 1.02 -19.35 3.40
CA PRO A 43 1.93 -20.27 4.08
C PRO A 43 2.29 -19.76 5.48
N SER A 44 2.69 -20.68 6.36
CA SER A 44 3.15 -20.33 7.70
C SER A 44 4.44 -19.50 7.67
N PRO A 45 4.67 -18.62 8.66
CA PRO A 45 5.89 -17.83 8.73
C PRO A 45 7.13 -18.74 8.76
N GLY A 46 8.07 -18.53 7.84
CA GLY A 46 9.32 -19.30 7.75
C GLY A 46 9.29 -20.46 6.76
N GLU A 47 8.12 -20.82 6.22
CA GLU A 47 8.04 -21.74 5.09
C GLU A 47 8.53 -21.03 3.81
N ASN A 48 9.52 -21.60 3.13
CA ASN A 48 10.06 -21.09 1.87
C ASN A 48 9.08 -21.36 0.71
N ALA A 49 7.92 -20.71 0.76
CA ALA A 49 6.97 -20.72 -0.32
C ALA A 49 7.36 -19.65 -1.35
N ARG A 50 7.28 -20.01 -2.64
CA ARG A 50 7.41 -19.06 -3.77
C ARG A 50 6.42 -17.88 -3.68
N PHE A 51 5.37 -18.00 -2.86
CA PHE A 51 4.30 -17.01 -2.66
C PHE A 51 4.08 -16.69 -1.17
N ALA A 52 5.10 -16.15 -0.50
CA ALA A 52 4.99 -15.73 0.92
C ALA A 52 4.02 -14.55 1.16
N THR A 53 3.44 -13.96 0.10
CA THR A 53 2.48 -12.86 0.18
C THR A 53 1.44 -12.96 -0.92
N HIS A 54 0.19 -12.62 -0.62
CA HIS A 54 -0.84 -12.40 -1.63
C HIS A 54 -0.95 -10.93 -1.99
N SER A 55 -1.26 -10.65 -3.25
CA SER A 55 -1.52 -9.30 -3.77
C SER A 55 -2.92 -9.28 -4.35
N HIS A 56 -3.78 -8.43 -3.81
CA HIS A 56 -5.20 -8.36 -4.15
C HIS A 56 -5.53 -7.03 -4.83
N GLY A 57 -6.14 -7.09 -6.01
CA GLY A 57 -6.88 -5.98 -6.57
C GLY A 57 -8.31 -6.01 -6.03
N VAL A 58 -8.73 -4.97 -5.33
CA VAL A 58 -10.04 -4.96 -4.66
C VAL A 58 -10.98 -3.90 -5.25
N SER A 59 -12.27 -4.12 -5.04
CA SER A 59 -13.27 -3.06 -5.22
C SER A 59 -12.92 -1.89 -4.29
N PRO A 60 -13.21 -0.63 -4.69
CA PRO A 60 -12.82 0.52 -3.88
C PRO A 60 -13.33 0.46 -2.45
N LEU A 61 -12.43 0.75 -1.52
CA LEU A 61 -12.67 0.61 -0.09
C LEU A 61 -12.97 1.97 0.53
N THR A 62 -13.83 1.98 1.53
CA THR A 62 -14.14 3.18 2.33
C THR A 62 -13.33 3.16 3.61
N VAL A 63 -12.57 4.21 3.91
CA VAL A 63 -11.92 4.34 5.24
C VAL A 63 -12.98 4.67 6.28
N THR A 64 -13.14 3.83 7.29
CA THR A 64 -14.21 3.98 8.30
C THR A 64 -13.70 4.34 9.69
N TYR A 65 -12.42 4.10 9.97
CA TYR A 65 -11.79 4.49 11.23
C TYR A 65 -10.29 4.71 11.04
N VAL A 66 -9.77 5.76 11.67
CA VAL A 66 -8.35 6.05 11.79
C VAL A 66 -8.02 5.99 13.28
N GLY A 67 -6.93 5.32 13.63
CA GLY A 67 -6.56 5.14 15.04
C GLY A 67 -6.26 6.44 15.77
N ASP A 68 -6.60 6.49 17.07
CA ASP A 68 -6.34 7.66 17.93
C ASP A 68 -4.89 7.78 18.42
N ARG A 69 -4.02 6.88 17.95
CA ARG A 69 -2.59 6.87 18.30
C ARG A 69 -1.79 7.58 17.23
N GLN A 70 -0.63 8.11 17.62
CA GLN A 70 0.34 8.72 16.71
C GLN A 70 0.55 7.82 15.46
N PRO A 71 0.20 8.28 14.25
CA PRO A 71 0.19 7.45 13.05
C PRO A 71 1.55 7.43 12.33
N PHE A 72 2.64 7.82 12.99
CA PHE A 72 3.98 7.92 12.41
C PHE A 72 5.07 7.50 13.39
N TYR A 73 6.26 7.25 12.87
CA TYR A 73 7.47 7.05 13.67
C TYR A 73 8.62 7.89 13.10
N MET A 74 9.57 8.25 13.96
CA MET A 74 10.79 8.93 13.55
C MET A 74 11.74 7.93 12.90
N ALA A 75 12.09 8.17 11.64
CA ALA A 75 12.86 7.27 10.80
C ALA A 75 14.23 7.83 10.45
N CYS A 76 15.22 6.94 10.40
CA CYS A 76 16.60 7.26 10.04
C CYS A 76 16.75 7.56 8.53
N THR A 77 17.41 8.68 8.21
CA THR A 77 17.67 9.15 6.84
C THR A 77 18.97 8.65 6.22
N VAL A 78 19.85 8.02 7.00
CA VAL A 78 21.17 7.59 6.53
C VAL A 78 21.04 6.63 5.36
N GLU A 79 21.83 6.89 4.32
CA GLU A 79 21.95 6.01 3.16
C GLU A 79 22.74 4.76 3.53
N VAL A 80 22.20 3.60 3.17
CA VAL A 80 22.78 2.29 3.41
C VAL A 80 22.89 1.52 2.09
N PRO A 81 23.79 0.53 1.99
CA PRO A 81 23.89 -0.32 0.81
C PRO A 81 22.55 -1.00 0.46
N SER A 82 22.35 -1.25 -0.83
CA SER A 82 21.21 -2.05 -1.31
C SER A 82 21.20 -3.44 -0.66
N VAL A 83 20.00 -4.02 -0.48
CA VAL A 83 19.80 -5.34 0.14
C VAL A 83 20.55 -6.45 -0.62
N SER A 84 20.65 -6.34 -1.94
CA SER A 84 21.38 -7.26 -2.82
C SER A 84 22.87 -6.96 -2.94
N GLY A 85 23.35 -5.86 -2.36
CA GLY A 85 24.70 -5.31 -2.59
C GLY A 85 24.94 -4.78 -4.01
N GLN A 86 24.02 -5.05 -4.95
CA GLN A 86 24.06 -4.61 -6.34
C GLN A 86 22.82 -3.75 -6.60
N GLY A 87 22.98 -2.43 -6.48
CA GLY A 87 21.91 -1.45 -6.67
C GLY A 87 22.30 -0.09 -6.08
N PRO A 88 21.53 0.96 -6.40
CA PRO A 88 21.74 2.27 -5.78
C PRO A 88 21.62 2.18 -4.25
N PRO A 89 22.33 3.05 -3.51
CA PRO A 89 22.13 3.16 -2.07
C PRO A 89 20.66 3.47 -1.78
N ARG A 90 20.17 2.97 -0.65
CA ARG A 90 18.79 3.19 -0.21
C ARG A 90 18.81 3.87 1.16
N GLN A 91 17.73 4.55 1.51
CA GLN A 91 17.58 5.07 2.87
C GLN A 91 17.29 3.94 3.88
N CYS A 92 17.75 4.13 5.12
CA CYS A 92 17.67 3.12 6.17
C CYS A 92 16.23 2.82 6.62
N PHE A 93 15.42 3.86 6.86
CA PHE A 93 14.03 3.80 7.37
C PHE A 93 13.82 3.07 8.70
N LYS A 94 14.89 2.65 9.39
CA LYS A 94 14.77 2.10 10.74
C LYS A 94 14.28 3.18 11.70
N LYS A 95 13.45 2.79 12.67
CA LYS A 95 13.01 3.67 13.76
C LYS A 95 14.23 4.23 14.50
N ALA A 96 14.26 5.54 14.67
CA ALA A 96 15.25 6.28 15.42
C ALA A 96 14.67 6.67 16.79
N ALA A 97 15.53 6.70 17.81
CA ALA A 97 15.21 7.14 19.17
C ALA A 97 16.25 8.15 19.64
N ARG A 98 15.89 9.02 20.59
CA ARG A 98 16.84 9.97 21.19
C ARG A 98 17.76 9.25 22.17
N VAL A 99 19.07 9.36 21.95
CA VAL A 99 20.14 8.83 22.80
C VAL A 99 21.16 9.94 23.00
N GLY A 100 21.33 10.42 24.24
CA GLY A 100 22.34 11.44 24.57
C GLY A 100 22.18 12.78 23.82
N GLY A 101 20.96 13.16 23.44
CA GLY A 101 20.69 14.38 22.68
C GLY A 101 20.69 14.21 21.15
N SER A 102 21.14 13.07 20.63
CA SER A 102 21.18 12.76 19.20
C SER A 102 20.16 11.68 18.84
N TRP A 103 19.75 11.61 17.57
CA TRP A 103 18.93 10.49 17.10
C TRP A 103 19.80 9.32 16.68
N GLN A 104 19.48 8.13 17.19
CA GLN A 104 20.14 6.89 16.85
C GLN A 104 19.11 5.82 16.45
N CYS A 105 19.36 5.12 15.34
CA CYS A 105 18.51 3.99 14.94
C CYS A 105 19.02 2.66 15.49
N SER A 106 18.19 1.61 15.44
CA SER A 106 18.59 0.25 15.86
C SER A 106 19.71 -0.37 15.02
N GLY A 107 20.10 0.27 13.91
CA GLY A 107 21.31 -0.06 13.15
C GLY A 107 22.59 0.60 13.66
N GLY A 108 22.52 1.42 14.72
CA GLY A 108 23.67 2.11 15.31
C GLY A 108 24.00 3.46 14.67
N HIS A 109 23.33 3.86 13.59
CA HIS A 109 23.61 5.14 12.92
C HIS A 109 23.15 6.32 13.76
N MET A 110 24.04 7.28 13.98
CA MET A 110 23.67 8.64 14.39
C MET A 110 23.13 9.38 13.16
N CYS A 111 21.96 9.99 13.28
CA CYS A 111 21.23 10.50 12.12
C CYS A 111 20.40 11.72 12.46
N GLU A 112 19.88 12.38 11.43
CA GLU A 112 18.66 13.16 11.55
C GLU A 112 17.47 12.21 11.42
N ALA A 113 16.38 12.52 12.13
CA ALA A 113 15.17 11.72 12.09
C ALA A 113 14.02 12.51 11.46
N VAL A 114 13.33 11.90 10.51
CA VAL A 114 12.13 12.44 9.87
C VAL A 114 10.96 11.51 10.12
N ALA A 115 9.78 12.08 10.33
CA ALA A 115 8.57 11.28 10.50
C ALA A 115 8.24 10.53 9.21
N ARG A 116 7.81 9.27 9.36
CA ARG A 116 7.20 8.45 8.31
C ARG A 116 5.93 7.82 8.83
N TYR A 117 4.88 7.77 8.02
CA TYR A 117 3.64 7.16 8.47
C TYR A 117 3.76 5.65 8.66
N LEU A 118 3.05 5.18 9.69
CA LEU A 118 2.72 3.81 9.99
C LEU A 118 1.30 3.82 10.55
N LEU A 119 0.34 4.00 9.66
CA LEU A 119 -1.06 4.14 10.02
C LEU A 119 -1.72 2.77 10.08
N ARG A 120 -2.49 2.52 11.15
CA ARG A 120 -3.43 1.41 11.22
C ARG A 120 -4.85 1.97 11.18
N CYS A 121 -5.61 1.61 10.16
CA CYS A 121 -6.98 2.10 9.94
C CYS A 121 -7.94 0.94 9.65
N ARG A 122 -9.25 1.22 9.74
CA ARG A 122 -10.29 0.31 9.28
C ARG A 122 -10.84 0.76 7.95
N VAL A 123 -11.08 -0.22 7.10
CA VAL A 123 -11.71 -0.07 5.80
C VAL A 123 -12.95 -0.94 5.71
N SER A 124 -13.89 -0.55 4.86
CA SER A 124 -15.12 -1.29 4.62
C SER A 124 -15.43 -1.35 3.13
N ASP A 125 -16.04 -2.46 2.73
CA ASP A 125 -16.69 -2.65 1.46
C ASP A 125 -18.12 -3.19 1.68
N PRO A 126 -18.91 -3.45 0.62
CA PRO A 126 -20.27 -3.99 0.79
C PRO A 126 -20.34 -5.38 1.44
N THR A 127 -19.23 -6.14 1.46
CA THR A 127 -19.19 -7.51 1.98
C THR A 127 -18.69 -7.61 3.42
N MET A 128 -17.84 -6.67 3.84
CA MET A 128 -17.24 -6.65 5.16
C MET A 128 -17.05 -5.21 5.66
N SER A 129 -17.43 -5.00 6.93
CA SER A 129 -17.26 -3.72 7.61
C SER A 129 -16.13 -3.77 8.65
N GLY A 130 -15.39 -2.67 8.77
CA GLY A 130 -14.42 -2.47 9.85
C GLY A 130 -13.15 -3.32 9.76
N PHE A 131 -12.76 -3.74 8.56
CA PHE A 131 -11.57 -4.57 8.33
C PHE A 131 -10.28 -3.81 8.57
N TRP A 132 -9.34 -4.39 9.32
CA TRP A 132 -8.08 -3.72 9.67
C TRP A 132 -7.02 -3.83 8.58
N VAL A 133 -6.45 -2.68 8.20
CA VAL A 133 -5.32 -2.59 7.27
C VAL A 133 -4.24 -1.66 7.82
N ASN A 134 -3.01 -1.83 7.33
CA ASN A 134 -1.91 -0.90 7.58
C ASN A 134 -1.64 -0.08 6.32
N ALA A 135 -1.47 1.23 6.46
CA ALA A 135 -1.00 2.12 5.41
C ALA A 135 0.41 2.60 5.78
N PHE A 136 1.36 2.44 4.86
CA PHE A 136 2.70 2.98 5.02
C PHE A 136 2.77 4.40 4.48
N ASP A 137 3.94 5.00 4.57
CA ASP A 137 4.24 6.40 4.25
C ASP A 137 3.43 6.98 3.08
N GLN A 138 3.59 6.40 1.88
CA GLN A 138 2.96 6.91 0.66
C GLN A 138 1.43 6.77 0.68
N GLU A 139 0.92 5.62 1.11
CA GLU A 139 -0.53 5.40 1.16
C GLU A 139 -1.20 6.26 2.24
N ALA A 140 -0.57 6.43 3.39
CA ALA A 140 -1.09 7.27 4.46
C ALA A 140 -1.00 8.77 4.12
N GLU A 141 0.04 9.21 3.41
CA GLU A 141 0.13 10.56 2.86
C GLU A 141 -1.01 10.82 1.88
N ALA A 142 -1.34 9.86 1.00
CA ALA A 142 -2.51 9.97 0.14
C ALA A 142 -3.82 10.09 0.93
N LEU A 143 -3.98 9.31 2.01
CA LEU A 143 -5.17 9.35 2.87
C LEU A 143 -5.34 10.67 3.64
N PHE A 144 -4.25 11.22 4.18
CA PHE A 144 -4.27 12.45 4.98
C PHE A 144 -4.11 13.73 4.16
N GLY A 145 -3.54 13.63 2.94
CA GLY A 145 -3.27 14.76 2.07
C GLY A 145 -2.06 15.61 2.47
N VAL A 146 -1.29 15.20 3.48
CA VAL A 146 -0.10 15.91 3.95
C VAL A 146 1.05 14.95 4.27
N PRO A 147 2.32 15.35 4.09
CA PRO A 147 3.48 14.54 4.46
C PRO A 147 3.51 14.22 5.96
N ALA A 148 4.11 13.07 6.31
CA ALA A 148 4.22 12.63 7.71
C ALA A 148 4.95 13.64 8.61
N THR A 149 5.91 14.39 8.06
CA THR A 149 6.66 15.42 8.79
C THR A 149 5.79 16.60 9.20
N GLU A 150 4.87 17.03 8.33
CA GLU A 150 3.93 18.10 8.62
C GLU A 150 2.89 17.64 9.65
N PHE A 151 2.33 16.44 9.46
CA PHE A 151 1.41 15.85 10.43
C PHE A 151 2.05 15.68 11.81
N ALA A 152 3.32 15.25 11.86
CA ALA A 152 4.06 15.11 13.10
C ALA A 152 4.23 16.42 13.85
N ARG A 153 4.48 17.53 13.13
CA ARG A 153 4.54 18.86 13.75
C ARG A 153 3.22 19.24 14.41
N TRP A 154 2.10 19.01 13.74
CA TRP A 154 0.77 19.26 14.32
C TRP A 154 0.48 18.36 15.52
N TRP A 155 0.89 17.10 15.45
CA TRP A 155 0.76 16.17 16.56
C TRP A 155 1.56 16.60 17.79
N GLU A 156 2.81 17.03 17.63
CA GLU A 156 3.66 17.51 18.73
C GLU A 156 3.08 18.78 19.39
N LEU A 157 2.58 19.73 18.58
CA LEU A 157 1.94 20.94 19.09
C LEU A 157 0.63 20.63 19.82
N GLN A 158 -0.16 19.69 19.31
CA GLN A 158 -1.36 19.19 19.98
C GLN A 158 -1.01 18.62 21.35
N ASP A 159 0.02 17.78 21.44
CA ASP A 159 0.48 17.19 22.71
C ASP A 159 1.00 18.26 23.69
N ALA A 160 1.50 19.39 23.17
CA ALA A 160 1.86 20.57 23.96
C ALA A 160 0.67 21.47 24.36
N GLY A 161 -0.56 21.13 23.94
CA GLY A 161 -1.79 21.84 24.29
C GLY A 161 -2.18 22.98 23.34
N ASP A 162 -1.59 23.06 22.15
CA ASP A 162 -1.96 24.06 21.13
C ASP A 162 -3.34 23.73 20.53
N ILE A 163 -4.31 24.63 20.73
CA ILE A 163 -5.70 24.45 20.29
C ILE A 163 -5.82 24.41 18.76
N ALA A 164 -5.03 25.21 18.04
CA ALA A 164 -5.08 25.23 16.57
C ALA A 164 -4.56 23.91 16.00
N ALA A 165 -3.52 23.34 16.62
CA ALA A 165 -2.98 22.05 16.22
C ALA A 165 -3.97 20.89 16.50
N VAL A 166 -4.68 20.93 17.63
CA VAL A 166 -5.78 19.97 17.93
C VAL A 166 -6.84 19.99 16.83
N GLU A 167 -7.27 21.17 16.40
CA GLU A 167 -8.29 21.29 15.35
C GLU A 167 -7.77 20.81 14.00
N GLU A 168 -6.50 21.09 13.68
CA GLU A 168 -5.90 20.66 12.42
C GLU A 168 -5.75 19.13 12.32
N VAL A 169 -5.28 18.47 13.39
CA VAL A 169 -5.23 16.99 13.45
C VAL A 169 -6.62 16.38 13.31
N ARG A 170 -7.63 16.97 13.96
CA ARG A 170 -9.03 16.55 13.84
C ARG A 170 -9.57 16.74 12.44
N ARG A 171 -9.26 17.86 11.79
CA ARG A 171 -9.66 18.18 10.42
C ARG A 171 -9.09 17.15 9.45
N LEU A 172 -7.78 16.93 9.47
CA LEU A 172 -7.09 15.95 8.62
C LEU A 172 -7.64 14.54 8.82
N THR A 173 -7.86 14.15 10.08
CA THR A 173 -8.44 12.85 10.41
C THR A 173 -9.87 12.74 9.87
N ARG A 174 -10.73 13.74 10.11
CA ARG A 174 -12.13 13.74 9.63
C ARG A 174 -12.21 13.69 8.11
N GLU A 175 -11.36 14.44 7.43
CA GLU A 175 -11.33 14.46 5.96
C GLU A 175 -10.91 13.13 5.36
N SER A 176 -10.07 12.36 6.04
CA SER A 176 -9.68 11.01 5.60
C SER A 176 -10.80 9.96 5.76
N LEU A 177 -11.76 10.20 6.68
CA LEU A 177 -12.86 9.27 6.96
C LEU A 177 -13.97 9.35 5.90
N PHE A 178 -14.62 8.22 5.68
CA PHE A 178 -15.74 8.03 4.76
C PHE A 178 -15.46 8.41 3.30
N ARG A 179 -14.18 8.54 2.94
CA ARG A 179 -13.73 8.60 1.55
C ARG A 179 -13.49 7.21 1.00
N ARG A 180 -13.84 7.04 -0.28
CA ARG A 180 -13.59 5.81 -1.04
C ARG A 180 -12.29 5.93 -1.82
N TRP A 181 -11.51 4.87 -1.82
CA TRP A 181 -10.18 4.83 -2.42
C TRP A 181 -10.03 3.63 -3.34
N ASP A 182 -9.36 3.84 -4.47
CA ASP A 182 -8.85 2.74 -5.29
C ASP A 182 -7.56 2.21 -4.65
N VAL A 183 -7.58 0.96 -4.20
CA VAL A 183 -6.48 0.39 -3.43
C VAL A 183 -6.12 -1.01 -3.92
N ARG A 184 -4.86 -1.38 -3.67
CA ARG A 184 -4.41 -2.78 -3.74
C ARG A 184 -4.01 -3.20 -2.35
N LEU A 185 -4.34 -4.44 -1.98
CA LEU A 185 -3.97 -5.00 -0.69
C LEU A 185 -2.82 -5.98 -0.87
N ARG A 186 -1.95 -6.02 0.13
CA ARG A 186 -0.92 -7.04 0.27
C ARG A 186 -1.11 -7.75 1.61
N SER A 187 -1.27 -9.06 1.55
CA SER A 187 -1.45 -9.91 2.73
C SER A 187 -0.23 -10.78 2.96
N LYS A 188 0.16 -10.92 4.21
CA LYS A 188 1.27 -11.78 4.63
C LYS A 188 0.96 -12.40 5.99
N ARG A 189 1.24 -13.69 6.16
CA ARG A 189 1.22 -14.33 7.47
C ARG A 189 2.50 -13.99 8.24
N GLU A 190 2.36 -13.49 9.46
CA GLU A 190 3.47 -13.15 10.35
C GLU A 190 3.26 -13.77 11.74
N ALA A 191 4.35 -14.13 12.40
CA ALA A 191 4.33 -14.51 13.81
C ALA A 191 4.52 -13.23 14.65
N TRP A 192 3.54 -12.91 15.50
CA TRP A 192 3.60 -11.81 16.44
C TRP A 192 3.31 -12.34 17.84
N GLU A 193 4.22 -12.11 18.79
CA GLU A 193 4.08 -12.59 20.18
C GLU A 193 3.79 -14.10 20.29
N GLY A 194 4.36 -14.90 19.39
CA GLY A 194 4.16 -16.34 19.34
C GLY A 194 2.84 -16.80 18.69
N GLN A 195 2.00 -15.89 18.23
CA GLN A 195 0.77 -16.20 17.47
C GLN A 195 0.92 -15.87 15.99
N GLU A 196 0.49 -16.78 15.12
CA GLU A 196 0.37 -16.49 13.69
C GLU A 196 -0.84 -15.60 13.43
N ARG A 197 -0.63 -14.53 12.64
CA ARG A 197 -1.72 -13.67 12.16
C ARG A 197 -1.49 -13.28 10.71
N VAL A 198 -2.58 -13.01 9.99
CA VAL A 198 -2.51 -12.38 8.66
C VAL A 198 -2.45 -10.87 8.84
N LYS A 199 -1.37 -10.26 8.38
CA LYS A 199 -1.23 -8.80 8.28
C LYS A 199 -1.58 -8.37 6.87
N VAL A 200 -2.56 -7.48 6.77
CA VAL A 200 -2.94 -6.83 5.51
C VAL A 200 -2.43 -5.39 5.50
N THR A 201 -1.87 -4.99 4.37
CA THR A 201 -1.27 -3.67 4.13
C THR A 201 -1.82 -3.11 2.82
N LEU A 202 -2.06 -1.80 2.76
CA LEU A 202 -2.27 -1.09 1.50
C LEU A 202 -0.94 -1.10 0.73
N ALA A 203 -0.95 -1.66 -0.48
CA ALA A 203 0.18 -1.66 -1.39
C ALA A 203 0.14 -0.51 -2.41
N SER A 204 -1.03 0.10 -2.57
CA SER A 204 -1.24 1.35 -3.29
C SER A 204 -2.54 1.99 -2.82
N CYS A 205 -2.63 3.31 -2.87
CA CYS A 205 -3.82 4.09 -2.57
C CYS A 205 -3.93 5.26 -3.53
N ALA A 206 -5.06 5.38 -4.22
CA ALA A 206 -5.31 6.44 -5.20
C ALA A 206 -6.78 6.88 -5.14
N GLU A 207 -7.03 8.11 -5.58
CA GLU A 207 -8.39 8.59 -5.79
C GLU A 207 -9.11 7.76 -6.85
N ILE A 208 -10.42 7.66 -6.73
CA ILE A 208 -11.24 6.88 -7.64
C ILE A 208 -11.49 7.66 -8.93
N ASP A 209 -11.13 7.09 -10.07
CA ASP A 209 -11.68 7.50 -11.35
C ASP A 209 -13.13 6.99 -11.47
N HIS A 210 -14.09 7.87 -11.17
CA HIS A 210 -15.51 7.54 -11.22
C HIS A 210 -16.00 7.15 -12.62
N VAL A 211 -15.40 7.70 -13.68
CA VAL A 211 -15.81 7.40 -15.07
C VAL A 211 -15.33 6.01 -15.45
N ALA A 212 -14.06 5.71 -15.21
CA ALA A 212 -13.51 4.38 -15.47
C ALA A 212 -14.22 3.30 -14.64
N GLN A 213 -14.42 3.57 -13.34
CA GLN A 213 -15.13 2.65 -12.45
C GLN A 213 -16.59 2.44 -12.89
N GLY A 214 -17.29 3.52 -13.26
CA GLY A 214 -18.67 3.45 -13.75
C GLY A 214 -18.80 2.59 -15.01
N ARG A 215 -17.88 2.75 -15.97
CA ARG A 215 -17.82 1.92 -17.18
C ARG A 215 -17.55 0.45 -16.86
N GLN A 216 -16.64 0.17 -15.92
CA GLN A 216 -16.35 -1.19 -15.50
C GLN A 216 -17.56 -1.86 -14.84
N MET A 217 -18.26 -1.15 -13.95
CA MET A 217 -19.48 -1.65 -13.30
C MET A 217 -20.60 -1.89 -14.33
N LEU A 218 -20.81 -0.98 -15.28
CA LEU A 218 -21.79 -1.14 -16.34
C LEU A 218 -21.50 -2.37 -17.21
N SER A 219 -20.24 -2.57 -17.59
CA SER A 219 -19.80 -3.76 -18.33
C SER A 219 -20.11 -5.06 -17.57
N ALA A 220 -19.84 -5.09 -16.25
CA ALA A 220 -20.16 -6.25 -15.42
C ALA A 220 -21.67 -6.54 -15.34
N ILE A 221 -22.51 -5.48 -15.30
CA ILE A 221 -23.97 -5.62 -15.32
C ILE A 221 -24.43 -6.22 -16.66
N TRP A 222 -23.95 -5.68 -17.78
CA TRP A 222 -24.30 -6.19 -19.11
C TRP A 222 -23.88 -7.64 -19.33
N GLN A 223 -22.66 -7.99 -18.91
CA GLN A 223 -22.20 -9.38 -18.90
C GLN A 223 -23.11 -10.29 -18.07
N SER A 224 -23.58 -9.82 -16.92
CA SER A 224 -24.49 -10.59 -16.05
C SER A 224 -25.88 -10.78 -16.65
N LEU A 225 -26.30 -9.86 -17.52
CA LEU A 225 -27.57 -9.95 -18.25
C LEU A 225 -27.47 -10.76 -19.55
N GLY A 226 -26.27 -11.21 -19.93
CA GLY A 226 -26.03 -11.90 -21.21
C GLY A 226 -26.23 -11.00 -22.44
N VAL A 227 -26.21 -9.67 -22.23
CA VAL A 227 -26.27 -8.70 -23.33
C VAL A 227 -24.84 -8.38 -23.71
N ASP A 228 -24.42 -8.82 -24.91
CA ASP A 228 -23.12 -8.43 -25.44
C ASP A 228 -23.06 -6.90 -25.53
N ALA A 229 -22.11 -6.33 -24.80
CA ALA A 229 -21.83 -4.92 -24.74
C ALA A 229 -21.36 -4.43 -26.12
N GLY A 230 -22.29 -4.19 -27.03
CA GLY A 230 -22.08 -3.45 -28.26
C GLY A 230 -21.82 -1.98 -27.94
N VAL A 231 -20.70 -1.68 -27.29
CA VAL A 231 -20.18 -0.31 -27.23
C VAL A 231 -19.49 -0.07 -28.55
N GLY A 232 -20.29 0.34 -29.54
CA GLY A 232 -19.78 1.01 -30.72
C GLY A 232 -18.96 2.21 -30.26
N GLY A 233 -17.69 2.22 -30.66
CA GLY A 233 -16.84 3.40 -30.54
C GLY A 233 -17.39 4.53 -31.39
N ALA A 234 -17.48 5.71 -30.79
CA ALA A 234 -17.43 7.01 -31.44
C ALA A 234 -16.67 7.95 -30.50
#